data_AF-A0A933AJT1-F1
#
_entry.id   AF-A0A933AJT1-F1
#
_cell.length_a   1.000
_cell.length_b   1.000
_cell.length_c   1.000
_cell.angle_alpha   90.00
_cell.angle_beta   90.00
_cell.angle_gamma   90.00
#
_symmetry.space_group_name_H-M   'P 1'
#
loop_
_entity.id
_entity.type
_entity.pdbx_description
1 polymer ?
#
loop_
_entity_poly.entity_id
_entity_poly.type
_entity_poly.pdbx_seq_one_letter_code
_entity_poly.pdbx_strand_id
1 'polypeptide(L)'
;LQRAAYDALGLCVFNLGATGPRPELVLAMLKEAYGVDLPADWLNTLGRRVIDVERAFNCAAGFTEANDRLPEFFVSESLPPTGSRFDVPESELDKIWS
;
A
#
# COMPACT_ATOMS: atom_id res chain seq x y z
N LEU A 1 -0.89 0.13 -3.41
CA LEU A 1 -0.88 1.30 -4.32
C LEU A 1 -2.15 2.14 -4.17
N GLN A 2 -3.35 1.65 -4.52
CA GLN A 2 -4.58 2.47 -4.49
C GLN A 2 -4.91 3.14 -3.14
N ARG A 3 -4.60 2.51 -2.00
CA ARG A 3 -4.80 3.13 -0.66
C ARG A 3 -4.04 4.46 -0.53
N ALA A 4 -2.76 4.48 -0.88
CA ALA A 4 -1.93 5.68 -0.84
C ALA A 4 -2.44 6.77 -1.81
N ALA A 5 -2.97 6.37 -2.97
CA ALA A 5 -3.60 7.32 -3.89
C ALA A 5 -4.87 7.94 -3.31
N TYR A 6 -5.72 7.16 -2.64
CA TYR A 6 -6.94 7.68 -2.01
C TYR A 6 -6.61 8.64 -0.88
N ASP A 7 -5.61 8.30 -0.06
CA ASP A 7 -5.14 9.16 1.03
C ASP A 7 -4.59 10.49 0.49
N ALA A 8 -3.74 10.45 -0.54
CA ALA A 8 -3.21 11.64 -1.19
C ALA A 8 -4.28 12.53 -1.86
N LEU A 9 -5.41 11.94 -2.28
CA LEU A 9 -6.57 12.65 -2.81
C LEU A 9 -7.54 13.12 -1.72
N GLY A 10 -7.28 12.81 -0.44
CA GLY A 10 -8.15 13.12 0.69
C GLY A 10 -9.47 12.32 0.71
N LEU A 11 -9.52 11.17 0.04
CA LEU A 11 -10.70 10.32 -0.03
C LEU A 11 -10.75 9.37 1.17
N CYS A 12 -11.92 9.29 1.80
CA CYS A 12 -12.16 8.34 2.88
C CYS A 12 -11.85 6.89 2.45
N VAL A 13 -11.15 6.14 3.32
CA VAL A 13 -10.78 4.73 3.07
C VAL A 13 -11.98 3.84 2.78
N PHE A 14 -13.18 4.17 3.32
CA PHE A 14 -14.40 3.41 3.05
C PHE A 14 -14.87 3.48 1.59
N ASN A 15 -14.45 4.50 0.83
CA ASN A 15 -14.74 4.55 -0.61
C ASN A 15 -14.12 3.37 -1.35
N LEU A 16 -12.96 2.87 -0.91
CA LEU A 16 -12.25 1.79 -1.59
C LEU A 16 -13.11 0.53 -1.75
N GLY A 17 -14.03 0.25 -0.82
CA GLY A 17 -14.96 -0.88 -0.95
C GLY A 17 -15.89 -0.76 -2.18
N ALA A 18 -16.31 0.47 -2.51
CA ALA A 18 -17.24 0.74 -3.62
C ALA A 18 -16.52 1.01 -4.95
N THR A 19 -15.33 1.62 -4.89
CA THR A 19 -14.60 2.16 -6.06
C THR A 19 -13.27 1.46 -6.33
N GLY A 20 -12.76 0.62 -5.43
CA GLY A 20 -11.55 -0.18 -5.67
C GLY A 20 -11.66 -1.10 -6.90
N PRO A 21 -12.78 -1.84 -7.06
CA PRO A 21 -13.04 -2.64 -8.28
C PRO A 21 -13.42 -1.79 -9.50
N ARG A 22 -13.69 -0.49 -9.31
CA ARG A 22 -14.20 0.44 -10.31
C ARG A 22 -13.43 1.78 -10.26
N PRO A 23 -12.10 1.77 -10.49
CA PRO A 23 -11.26 2.95 -10.36
C PRO A 23 -11.65 4.08 -11.32
N GLU A 24 -12.30 3.75 -12.44
CA GLU A 24 -12.84 4.69 -13.42
C GLU A 24 -13.83 5.68 -12.82
N LEU A 25 -14.55 5.31 -11.76
CA LEU A 25 -15.47 6.23 -11.07
C LEU A 25 -14.73 7.37 -10.38
N VAL A 26 -13.56 7.08 -9.80
CA VAL A 26 -12.71 8.12 -9.18
C VAL A 26 -12.05 8.97 -10.27
N LEU A 27 -11.61 8.38 -11.37
CA LEU A 27 -11.04 9.13 -12.50
C LEU A 27 -12.10 10.07 -13.13
N ALA A 28 -13.33 9.58 -13.32
CA ALA A 28 -14.44 10.39 -13.80
C ALA A 28 -14.76 11.55 -12.84
N MET A 29 -14.80 11.28 -11.53
CA MET A 29 -14.98 12.33 -10.52
C MET A 29 -13.86 13.39 -10.60
N LEU A 30 -12.60 12.98 -10.75
CA LEU A 30 -11.48 13.92 -10.90
C LEU A 30 -11.58 14.73 -12.19
N LYS A 31 -12.01 14.10 -13.29
CA LYS A 31 -12.26 14.77 -14.56
C LYS A 31 -13.34 15.85 -14.43
N GLU A 32 -14.46 15.54 -13.78
CA GLU A 32 -15.55 16.50 -13.56
C GLU A 32 -15.15 17.61 -12.58
N ALA A 33 -14.42 17.29 -11.52
CA ALA A 33 -14.02 18.26 -10.50
C ALA A 33 -12.90 19.20 -10.97
N TYR A 34 -11.94 18.70 -11.76
CA TYR A 34 -10.70 19.40 -12.09
C TYR A 34 -10.41 19.55 -13.59
N GLY A 35 -11.25 18.99 -14.47
CA GLY A 35 -11.06 19.06 -15.92
C GLY A 35 -9.87 18.25 -16.44
N VAL A 36 -9.39 17.27 -15.66
CA VAL A 36 -8.21 16.45 -16.01
C VAL A 36 -8.60 15.17 -16.74
N ASP A 37 -7.82 14.78 -17.75
CA ASP A 37 -7.98 13.50 -18.43
C ASP A 37 -6.80 12.60 -18.07
N LEU A 38 -7.06 11.59 -17.22
CA LEU A 38 -6.04 10.77 -16.59
C LEU A 38 -6.08 9.33 -17.13
N PRO A 39 -4.92 8.67 -17.32
CA PRO A 39 -4.87 7.26 -17.72
C PRO A 39 -5.63 6.33 -16.77
N ALA A 40 -6.10 5.20 -17.29
CA ALA A 40 -6.87 4.22 -16.51
C ALA A 40 -6.11 3.65 -15.30
N ASP A 41 -4.78 3.57 -15.37
CA ASP A 41 -3.90 3.08 -14.31
C ASP A 41 -3.37 4.20 -13.41
N TRP A 42 -3.78 5.45 -13.62
CA TRP A 42 -3.18 6.61 -12.97
C TRP A 42 -3.23 6.56 -11.44
N LEU A 43 -4.29 5.99 -10.84
CA LEU A 43 -4.37 5.81 -9.38
C LEU A 43 -3.27 4.87 -8.86
N ASN A 44 -2.86 3.87 -9.63
CA ASN A 44 -1.74 3.01 -9.24
C ASN A 44 -0.42 3.77 -9.36
N THR A 45 -0.24 4.55 -10.42
CA THR A 45 0.95 5.40 -10.63
C THR A 45 1.09 6.45 -9.52
N LEU A 46 0.01 7.13 -9.16
CA LEU A 46 -0.03 8.05 -8.02
C LEU A 46 0.35 7.33 -6.73
N GLY A 47 -0.31 6.21 -6.44
CA GLY A 47 -0.06 5.45 -5.22
C GLY A 47 1.37 4.92 -5.12
N ARG A 48 1.97 4.51 -6.25
CA ARG A 48 3.37 4.09 -6.31
C ARG A 48 4.30 5.26 -5.99
N ARG A 49 4.08 6.42 -6.60
CA ARG A 49 4.87 7.63 -6.36
C ARG A 49 4.81 8.08 -4.90
N VAL A 50 3.65 8.03 -4.26
CA VAL A 50 3.49 8.35 -2.83
C VAL A 50 4.35 7.41 -1.98
N ILE A 51 4.22 6.10 -2.18
CA ILE A 51 4.98 5.09 -1.42
C ILE A 51 6.49 5.23 -1.66
N ASP A 52 6.93 5.49 -2.89
CA ASP A 52 8.35 5.69 -3.20
C ASP A 52 8.94 6.90 -2.45
N VAL A 53 8.17 7.99 -2.33
CA VAL A 53 8.58 9.18 -1.57
C VAL A 53 8.64 8.89 -0.07
N GLU A 54 7.62 8.25 0.49
CA GLU A 54 7.58 7.88 1.91
C GLU A 54 8.71 6.92 2.27
N ARG A 55 8.98 5.93 1.41
CA ARG A 55 10.08 4.99 1.61
C ARG A 55 11.43 5.68 1.52
N ALA A 56 11.65 6.55 0.54
CA ALA A 56 12.89 7.31 0.43
C ALA A 56 13.13 8.16 1.69
N PHE A 57 12.08 8.78 2.23
CA PHE A 57 12.16 9.51 3.50
C PHE A 57 12.55 8.59 4.67
N ASN A 58 11.90 7.43 4.82
CA ASN A 58 12.21 6.49 5.90
C ASN A 58 13.64 5.93 5.79
N CYS A 59 14.11 5.60 4.59
CA CYS A 59 15.50 5.17 4.37
C CYS A 59 16.49 6.28 4.74
N ALA A 60 16.20 7.54 4.39
CA ALA A 60 17.03 8.69 4.81
C ALA A 60 17.03 8.89 6.34
N ALA A 61 15.95 8.47 7.03
CA ALA A 61 15.86 8.45 8.48
C ALA A 61 16.52 7.21 9.14
N GLY A 62 17.12 6.32 8.35
CA GLY A 62 17.86 5.15 8.84
C GLY A 62 17.07 3.84 8.88
N PHE A 63 15.87 3.78 8.29
CA PHE A 63 15.15 2.52 8.15
C PHE A 63 15.80 1.61 7.10
N THR A 64 15.92 0.33 7.43
CA THR A 64 16.54 -0.72 6.62
C THR A 64 15.60 -1.92 6.50
N GLU A 65 15.99 -2.93 5.71
CA GLU A 65 15.26 -4.20 5.63
C GLU A 65 15.07 -4.88 6.99
N ALA A 66 15.98 -4.67 7.94
CA ALA A 66 15.86 -5.16 9.31
C ALA A 66 14.66 -4.58 10.07
N ASN A 67 14.11 -3.43 9.61
CA ASN A 67 12.91 -2.82 10.17
C ASN A 67 11.63 -3.31 9.48
N ASP A 68 11.74 -3.94 8.31
CA ASP A 68 10.63 -4.52 7.55
C ASP A 68 10.35 -5.96 8.08
N ARG A 69 10.16 -6.10 9.41
CA ARG A 69 9.94 -7.38 10.11
C ARG A 69 8.67 -7.35 10.95
N LEU A 70 7.99 -8.49 11.06
CA LEU A 70 6.88 -8.66 11.99
C LEU A 70 7.38 -8.75 13.44
N PRO A 71 6.54 -8.40 14.43
CA PRO A 71 6.83 -8.70 15.83
C PRO A 71 7.14 -10.19 16.06
N GLU A 72 8.08 -10.48 16.97
CA GLU A 72 8.61 -11.83 17.21
C GLU A 72 7.54 -12.89 17.49
N PHE A 73 6.47 -12.53 18.21
CA PHE A 73 5.39 -13.46 18.57
C PHE A 73 4.67 -14.05 17.35
N PHE A 74 4.64 -13.37 16.19
CA PHE A 74 4.05 -13.94 14.98
C PHE A 74 4.81 -15.18 14.49
N VAL A 75 6.11 -15.27 14.80
CA VAL A 75 6.99 -16.37 14.38
C VAL A 75 7.16 -17.40 15.51
N SER A 76 7.16 -16.98 16.77
CA SER A 76 7.39 -17.87 17.91
C SER A 76 6.12 -18.50 18.49
N GLU A 77 4.97 -17.83 18.41
CA GLU A 77 3.72 -18.29 19.00
C GLU A 77 2.78 -18.90 17.94
N SER A 78 2.13 -20.02 18.30
CA SER A 78 1.17 -20.68 17.42
C SER A 78 -0.23 -20.10 17.63
N LEU A 79 -0.91 -19.71 16.54
CA LEU A 79 -2.27 -19.17 16.56
C LEU A 79 -3.32 -20.27 16.73
N PRO A 80 -4.03 -20.36 17.87
CA PRO A 80 -5.11 -21.33 18.05
C PRO A 80 -6.35 -20.93 17.22
N PRO A 81 -7.19 -21.91 16.79
CA PRO A 81 -6.99 -23.35 16.91
C PRO A 81 -6.12 -23.93 15.76
N THR A 82 -5.73 -23.09 14.80
CA THR A 82 -5.04 -23.53 13.58
C THR A 82 -3.63 -24.05 13.82
N GLY A 83 -3.00 -23.67 14.94
CA GLY A 83 -1.60 -23.98 15.25
C GLY A 83 -0.59 -23.34 14.30
N SER A 84 -1.04 -22.41 13.44
CA SER A 84 -0.19 -21.77 12.44
C SER A 84 0.67 -20.68 13.08
N ARG A 85 1.89 -20.54 12.58
CA ARG A 85 2.79 -19.41 12.84
C ARG A 85 3.17 -18.77 11.51
N PHE A 86 3.64 -17.54 11.53
CA PHE A 86 4.19 -16.92 10.34
C PHE A 86 5.50 -17.62 9.96
N ASP A 87 5.52 -18.22 8.76
CA ASP A 87 6.61 -19.08 8.28
C ASP A 87 7.21 -18.60 6.95
N VAL A 88 6.86 -17.39 6.50
CA VAL A 88 7.48 -16.77 5.31
C VAL A 88 8.94 -16.41 5.63
N PRO A 89 9.93 -16.90 4.86
CA PRO A 89 11.33 -16.57 5.09
C PRO A 89 11.61 -15.07 4.96
N GLU A 90 12.53 -14.55 5.77
CA GLU A 90 12.93 -13.14 5.71
C GLU A 90 13.40 -12.73 4.31
N SER A 91 14.12 -13.62 3.61
CA SER A 91 14.57 -13.38 2.24
C SER A 91 13.46 -13.16 1.22
N GLU A 92 12.22 -13.62 1.51
CA GLU A 92 11.06 -13.30 0.68
C GLU A 92 10.47 -11.92 1.04
N LEU A 93 10.57 -11.50 2.31
CA LEU A 93 10.17 -10.15 2.72
C LEU A 93 11.08 -9.08 2.12
N ASP A 94 12.38 -9.36 2.03
CA ASP A 94 13.37 -8.43 1.47
C ASP A 94 13.11 -8.13 -0.02
N LYS A 95 12.32 -8.97 -0.71
CA LYS A 95 11.92 -8.78 -2.11
C LYS A 95 10.71 -7.84 -2.30
N ILE A 96 10.03 -7.42 -1.24
CA ILE A 96 8.83 -6.56 -1.36
C ILE A 96 9.16 -5.23 -2.05
N TRP A 97 10.38 -4.72 -1.83
CA TRP A 97 10.83 -3.41 -2.29
C TRP A 97 11.98 -3.46 -3.31
N SER A 98 12.45 -4.65 -3.68
CA SER A 98 13.53 -4.87 -4.64
C SER A 98 13.08 -4.72 -6.09
#